data_AF-A0A5J5A1J1-F1
#
_entry.id   AF-A0A5J5A1J1-F1
#
_cell.length_a   1.000
_cell.length_b   1.000
_cell.length_c   1.000
_cell.angle_alpha   90.00
_cell.angle_beta   90.00
_cell.angle_gamma   90.00
#
_symmetry.space_group_name_H-M   'P 1'
#
loop_
_entity.id
_entity.type
_entity.pdbx_description
1 polymer ?
#
loop_
_entity_poly.entity_id
_entity_poly.type
_entity_poly.pdbx_seq_one_letter_code
_entity_poly.pdbx_strand_id
1 'polypeptide(L)'
;MPSDSYQRAQARFWADFIDKKMYEGGTKVWTSKGEDLEAAKTEYIKTLKLLEGELGDKPYFGGETFGYVDVALVPFYSWFYAYETCGNFSIGAECPTLIAWAKRCLEKESVAKSLPDQHKVYDFVLHLRKTFGID
;
A
#
# COMPACT_ATOMS: atom_id res chain seq x y z
N MET A 1 -2.48 -15.26 -13.25
CA MET A 1 -3.54 -14.41 -13.83
C MET A 1 -4.79 -15.24 -14.04
N PRO A 2 -6.01 -14.70 -13.81
CA PRO A 2 -7.26 -15.43 -14.04
C PRO A 2 -7.41 -15.87 -15.51
N SER A 3 -7.95 -17.07 -15.73
CA SER A 3 -8.24 -17.61 -17.07
C SER A 3 -9.47 -16.95 -17.69
N ASP A 4 -10.47 -16.61 -16.88
CA ASP A 4 -11.64 -15.85 -17.30
C ASP A 4 -11.25 -14.43 -17.76
N SER A 5 -11.80 -13.98 -18.88
CA SER A 5 -11.43 -12.71 -19.49
C SER A 5 -11.88 -11.50 -18.67
N TYR A 6 -13.05 -11.58 -18.05
CA TYR A 6 -13.59 -10.51 -17.22
C TYR A 6 -12.81 -10.38 -15.91
N GLN A 7 -12.61 -11.48 -15.19
CA GLN A 7 -11.79 -11.49 -13.97
C GLN A 7 -10.36 -11.03 -14.24
N ARG A 8 -9.78 -11.40 -15.38
CA ARG A 8 -8.45 -10.93 -15.79
C ARG A 8 -8.42 -9.43 -16.04
N ALA A 9 -9.48 -8.86 -16.62
CA ALA A 9 -9.60 -7.42 -16.80
C ALA A 9 -9.73 -6.69 -15.44
N GLN A 10 -10.52 -7.24 -14.51
CA GLN A 10 -10.65 -6.70 -13.15
C GLN A 10 -9.31 -6.70 -12.39
N ALA A 11 -8.56 -7.81 -12.46
CA ALA A 11 -7.23 -7.88 -11.84
C ALA A 11 -6.25 -6.85 -12.42
N ARG A 12 -6.32 -6.57 -13.73
CA ARG A 12 -5.50 -5.53 -14.37
C ARG A 12 -5.93 -4.12 -13.96
N PHE A 13 -7.24 -3.88 -13.86
CA PHE A 13 -7.77 -2.61 -13.39
C PHE A 13 -7.25 -2.28 -12.00
N TRP A 14 -7.33 -3.23 -11.06
CA TRP A 14 -6.86 -2.99 -9.69
C TRP A 14 -5.35 -2.81 -9.60
N ALA A 15 -4.56 -3.57 -10.37
CA ALA A 15 -3.11 -3.35 -10.42
C ALA A 15 -2.76 -1.96 -10.97
N ASP A 16 -3.45 -1.49 -12.02
CA ASP A 16 -3.27 -0.14 -12.57
C ASP A 16 -3.74 0.96 -11.58
N PHE A 17 -4.84 0.71 -10.87
CA PHE A 17 -5.30 1.58 -9.80
C PHE A 17 -4.25 1.71 -8.69
N ILE A 18 -3.65 0.60 -8.26
CA ILE A 18 -2.58 0.58 -7.26
C ILE A 18 -1.37 1.38 -7.75
N ASP A 19 -0.88 1.11 -8.96
CA ASP A 19 0.27 1.81 -9.53
C ASP A 19 0.05 3.33 -9.56
N LYS A 20 -1.14 3.76 -9.98
CA LYS A 20 -1.49 5.18 -10.06
C LYS A 20 -1.76 5.81 -8.69
N LYS A 21 -2.47 5.13 -7.79
CA LYS A 21 -3.02 5.77 -6.58
C LYS A 21 -2.19 5.51 -5.33
N MET A 22 -1.65 4.30 -5.15
CA MET A 22 -0.85 3.98 -3.98
C MET A 22 0.51 4.67 -4.04
N TYR A 23 1.19 4.61 -5.19
CA TYR A 23 2.48 5.28 -5.35
C TYR A 23 2.37 6.80 -5.29
N GLU A 24 1.44 7.40 -6.05
CA GLU A 24 1.26 8.86 -6.06
C GLU A 24 0.81 9.38 -4.69
N GLY A 25 -0.19 8.74 -4.09
CA GLY A 25 -0.73 9.14 -2.79
C GLY A 25 0.30 8.97 -1.67
N GLY A 26 0.96 7.81 -1.61
CA GLY A 26 2.02 7.55 -0.63
C GLY A 26 3.19 8.53 -0.78
N THR A 27 3.57 8.87 -2.02
CA THR A 27 4.60 9.88 -2.28
C THR A 27 4.21 11.23 -1.70
N LYS A 28 3.01 11.72 -2.01
CA LYS A 28 2.52 12.99 -1.45
C LYS A 28 2.51 12.98 0.07
N VAL A 29 2.16 11.87 0.72
CA VAL A 29 2.18 11.76 2.18
C VAL A 29 3.58 12.00 2.76
N TRP A 30 4.64 11.43 2.18
CA TRP A 30 5.99 11.64 2.74
C TRP A 30 6.69 12.90 2.21
N THR A 31 6.19 13.53 1.14
CA THR A 31 6.80 14.75 0.59
C THR A 31 6.11 16.06 1.01
N SER A 32 4.83 16.04 1.38
CA SER A 32 4.06 17.26 1.66
C SER A 32 4.18 17.73 3.11
N LYS A 33 3.74 18.97 3.37
CA LYS A 33 3.67 19.60 4.70
C LYS A 33 2.37 20.39 4.87
N GLY A 34 2.00 20.71 6.10
CA GLY A 34 0.87 21.60 6.40
C GLY A 34 -0.45 21.10 5.82
N GLU A 35 -1.22 21.99 5.20
CA GLU A 35 -2.54 21.68 4.62
C GLU A 35 -2.45 20.66 3.48
N ASP A 36 -1.39 20.70 2.67
CA ASP A 36 -1.19 19.75 1.57
C ASP A 36 -0.97 18.32 2.09
N LEU A 37 -0.32 18.17 3.26
CA LEU A 37 -0.16 16.87 3.91
C LEU A 37 -1.51 16.33 4.40
N GLU A 38 -2.33 17.18 5.01
CA GLU A 38 -3.67 16.78 5.48
C GLU A 38 -4.57 16.35 4.33
N ALA A 39 -4.51 17.05 3.19
CA ALA A 39 -5.22 16.67 1.97
C ALA A 39 -4.69 15.34 1.39
N ALA A 40 -3.37 15.18 1.30
CA ALA A 40 -2.74 13.95 0.82
C ALA A 40 -3.09 12.73 1.68
N LYS A 41 -3.02 12.89 3.01
CA LYS A 41 -3.41 11.87 4.00
C LYS A 41 -4.86 11.45 3.81
N THR A 42 -5.77 12.42 3.71
CA THR A 42 -7.21 12.17 3.53
C THR A 42 -7.48 11.36 2.26
N GLU A 43 -6.84 11.72 1.16
CA GLU A 43 -7.01 11.02 -0.13
C GLU A 43 -6.36 9.62 -0.11
N TYR A 44 -5.22 9.49 0.54
CA TYR A 44 -4.54 8.20 0.68
C TYR A 44 -5.36 7.22 1.53
N ILE A 45 -5.96 7.67 2.65
CA ILE A 45 -6.87 6.85 3.46
C ILE A 45 -8.09 6.41 2.65
N LYS A 46 -8.69 7.30 1.83
CA LYS A 46 -9.78 6.89 0.93
C LYS A 46 -9.35 5.82 -0.06
N THR A 47 -8.15 5.94 -0.61
CA THR A 47 -7.58 4.93 -1.52
C THR A 47 -7.42 3.57 -0.83
N LEU A 48 -6.89 3.55 0.40
CA LEU A 48 -6.77 2.34 1.22
C LEU A 48 -8.14 1.71 1.50
N LYS A 49 -9.16 2.52 1.83
CA LYS A 49 -10.53 2.04 2.07
C LYS A 49 -11.19 1.44 0.82
N LEU A 50 -10.90 1.97 -0.36
CA LEU A 50 -11.36 1.37 -1.62
C LEU A 50 -10.74 -0.01 -1.84
N LEU A 51 -9.44 -0.16 -1.57
CA LEU A 51 -8.75 -1.45 -1.67
C LEU A 51 -9.25 -2.44 -0.62
N GLU A 52 -9.52 -1.98 0.60
CA GLU A 52 -10.11 -2.81 1.65
C GLU A 52 -11.53 -3.27 1.29
N GLY A 53 -12.34 -2.39 0.69
CA GLY A 53 -13.66 -2.75 0.18
C GLY A 53 -13.59 -3.75 -0.98
N GLU A 54 -12.62 -3.61 -1.89
CA GLU A 54 -12.38 -4.59 -2.95
C GLU A 54 -11.94 -5.93 -2.37
N LEU A 55 -11.04 -5.94 -1.39
CA LEU A 55 -10.64 -7.18 -0.72
C LEU A 55 -11.84 -7.88 -0.09
N GLY A 56 -12.69 -7.12 0.62
CA GLY A 56 -13.84 -7.65 1.35
C GLY A 56 -13.40 -8.74 2.32
N ASP A 57 -14.13 -9.86 2.32
CA ASP A 57 -13.83 -11.01 3.20
C ASP A 57 -12.84 -12.01 2.58
N LYS A 58 -12.29 -11.73 1.38
CA LYS A 58 -11.38 -12.65 0.70
C LYS A 58 -10.03 -12.69 1.44
N PRO A 59 -9.38 -13.86 1.55
CA PRO A 59 -8.05 -13.93 2.17
C PRO A 59 -6.97 -13.23 1.32
N TYR A 60 -7.16 -13.14 0.01
CA TYR A 60 -6.31 -12.43 -0.95
C TYR A 60 -7.17 -11.72 -2.00
N PHE A 61 -6.62 -10.73 -2.71
CA PHE A 61 -7.31 -10.12 -3.86
C PHE A 61 -7.51 -11.13 -5.00
N GLY A 62 -6.65 -12.14 -5.10
CA GLY A 62 -6.84 -13.30 -5.97
C GLY A 62 -7.92 -14.30 -5.51
N GLY A 63 -8.68 -14.01 -4.44
CA GLY A 63 -9.64 -14.94 -3.83
C GLY A 63 -8.95 -15.85 -2.82
N GLU A 64 -9.15 -17.16 -2.95
CA GLU A 64 -8.54 -18.17 -2.06
C GLU A 64 -7.02 -18.28 -2.22
N THR A 65 -6.47 -17.75 -3.31
CA THR A 65 -5.05 -17.85 -3.64
C THR A 65 -4.42 -16.49 -3.86
N PHE A 66 -3.16 -16.36 -3.46
CA PHE A 66 -2.34 -15.18 -3.70
C PHE A 66 -2.22 -14.92 -5.21
N GLY A 67 -2.64 -13.73 -5.65
CA GLY A 67 -2.84 -13.39 -7.05
C GLY A 67 -2.09 -12.14 -7.52
N TYR A 68 -2.46 -11.68 -8.71
CA TYR A 68 -1.78 -10.59 -9.40
C TYR A 68 -1.89 -9.25 -8.68
N VAL A 69 -3.07 -8.93 -8.17
CA VAL A 69 -3.31 -7.69 -7.40
C VAL A 69 -2.55 -7.73 -6.08
N ASP A 70 -2.45 -8.91 -5.44
CA ASP A 70 -1.66 -9.06 -4.21
C ASP A 70 -0.17 -8.76 -4.46
N VAL A 71 0.38 -9.28 -5.56
CA VAL A 71 1.76 -8.98 -5.99
C VAL A 71 1.96 -7.47 -6.23
N ALA A 72 0.97 -6.80 -6.81
CA ALA A 72 1.06 -5.36 -7.08
C ALA A 72 1.00 -4.52 -5.79
N LEU A 73 0.19 -4.92 -4.81
CA LEU A 73 -0.04 -4.13 -3.60
C LEU A 73 0.96 -4.44 -2.47
N VAL A 74 1.36 -5.70 -2.29
CA VAL A 74 2.13 -6.12 -1.10
C VAL A 74 3.47 -5.38 -0.91
N PRO A 75 4.18 -4.92 -1.96
CA PRO A 75 5.40 -4.14 -1.76
C PRO A 75 5.17 -2.82 -1.00
N PHE A 76 3.99 -2.22 -1.11
CA PHE A 76 3.68 -0.99 -0.38
C PHE A 76 3.62 -1.20 1.13
N TYR A 77 3.42 -2.44 1.60
CA TYR A 77 3.46 -2.73 3.03
C TYR A 77 4.80 -2.33 3.66
N SER A 78 5.94 -2.50 2.97
CA SER A 78 7.24 -2.10 3.52
C SER A 78 7.37 -0.58 3.70
N TRP A 79 6.50 0.21 3.06
CA TRP A 79 6.46 1.68 3.15
C TRP A 79 5.46 2.20 4.18
N PHE A 80 4.56 1.36 4.69
CA PHE A 80 3.46 1.80 5.57
C PHE A 80 3.96 2.53 6.81
N TYR A 81 5.01 2.03 7.47
CA TYR A 81 5.60 2.70 8.62
C TYR A 81 6.10 4.12 8.29
N ALA A 82 6.68 4.31 7.11
CA ALA A 82 7.12 5.63 6.66
C ALA A 82 5.93 6.57 6.40
N TYR A 83 4.87 6.07 5.77
CA TYR A 83 3.65 6.85 5.55
C TYR A 83 2.96 7.23 6.86
N GLU A 84 2.79 6.28 7.78
CA GLU A 84 2.19 6.51 9.10
C GLU A 84 2.98 7.56 9.90
N THR A 85 4.31 7.46 9.89
CA THR A 85 5.18 8.38 10.63
C THR A 85 5.24 9.77 9.99
N CYS A 86 5.40 9.87 8.67
CA CYS A 86 5.43 11.16 7.98
C CYS A 86 4.05 11.85 7.92
N GLY A 87 2.98 11.07 7.80
CA GLY A 87 1.60 11.55 7.73
C GLY A 87 0.89 11.65 9.08
N ASN A 88 1.52 11.21 10.17
CA ASN A 88 0.97 11.18 11.52
C ASN A 88 -0.44 10.57 11.59
N PHE A 89 -0.58 9.34 11.11
CA PHE A 89 -1.82 8.56 11.15
C PHE A 89 -1.55 7.07 11.29
N SER A 90 -2.61 6.28 11.50
CA SER A 90 -2.51 4.82 11.59
C SER A 90 -3.34 4.16 10.49
N ILE A 91 -2.66 3.46 9.58
CA ILE A 91 -3.30 2.63 8.56
C ILE A 91 -4.04 1.48 9.23
N GLY A 92 -3.50 0.90 10.30
CA GLY A 92 -4.20 -0.17 11.04
C GLY A 92 -5.48 0.25 11.73
N ALA A 93 -5.60 1.51 12.16
CA ALA A 93 -6.84 2.05 12.72
C ALA A 93 -7.90 2.30 11.64
N GLU A 94 -7.48 2.75 10.46
CA GLU A 94 -8.38 3.09 9.34
C GLU A 94 -8.78 1.87 8.49
N CYS A 95 -7.86 0.92 8.32
CA CYS A 95 -7.96 -0.23 7.41
C CYS A 95 -7.42 -1.53 8.05
N PRO A 96 -8.09 -2.05 9.11
CA PRO A 96 -7.61 -3.21 9.86
C PRO A 96 -7.61 -4.51 9.03
N THR A 97 -8.55 -4.69 8.10
CA THR A 97 -8.63 -5.88 7.24
C THR A 97 -7.49 -5.89 6.24
N LEU A 98 -7.11 -4.72 5.72
CA LEU A 98 -5.94 -4.59 4.85
C LEU A 98 -4.64 -4.93 5.57
N ILE A 99 -4.49 -4.52 6.84
CA ILE A 99 -3.33 -4.94 7.66
C ILE A 99 -3.32 -6.46 7.92
N ALA A 100 -4.48 -7.05 8.19
CA ALA A 100 -4.59 -8.50 8.36
C ALA A 100 -4.20 -9.26 7.08
N TRP A 101 -4.63 -8.77 5.91
CA TRP A 101 -4.22 -9.27 4.61
C TRP A 101 -2.70 -9.17 4.41
N ALA A 102 -2.09 -8.01 4.70
CA ALA A 102 -0.65 -7.83 4.53
C ALA A 102 0.15 -8.82 5.41
N LYS A 103 -0.26 -9.01 6.67
CA LYS A 103 0.35 -10.00 7.57
C LYS A 103 0.24 -11.42 7.03
N ARG A 104 -0.92 -11.79 6.48
CA ARG A 104 -1.11 -13.09 5.82
C ARG A 104 -0.18 -13.25 4.61
N CYS A 105 -0.01 -12.21 3.81
CA CYS A 105 0.92 -12.23 2.68
C CYS A 105 2.37 -12.46 3.13
N LEU A 106 2.80 -11.91 4.27
CA LEU A 106 4.14 -12.12 4.82
C LEU A 106 4.41 -13.55 5.27
N GLU A 107 3.38 -14.35 5.55
CA GLU A 107 3.55 -15.78 5.86
C GLU A 107 4.07 -16.57 4.64
N LYS A 108 3.95 -16.01 3.43
CA LYS A 108 4.51 -16.59 2.21
C LYS A 108 6.01 -16.29 2.15
N GLU A 109 6.82 -17.34 2.09
CA GLU A 109 8.28 -17.24 1.97
C GLU A 109 8.73 -16.33 0.81
N SER A 110 8.04 -16.39 -0.34
CA SER A 110 8.33 -15.54 -1.50
C SER A 110 8.15 -14.05 -1.21
N VAL A 111 7.17 -13.68 -0.37
CA VAL A 111 6.92 -12.29 0.02
C VAL A 111 7.92 -11.88 1.09
N ALA A 112 8.07 -12.68 2.15
CA ALA A 112 8.97 -12.40 3.26
C ALA A 112 10.42 -12.18 2.81
N LYS A 113 10.90 -12.94 1.82
CA LYS A 113 12.25 -12.79 1.26
C LYS A 113 12.41 -11.59 0.33
N SER A 114 11.31 -11.05 -0.20
CA SER A 114 11.34 -9.97 -1.21
C SER A 114 11.18 -8.58 -0.59
N LEU A 115 10.49 -8.47 0.55
CA LEU A 115 10.21 -7.18 1.15
C LEU A 115 11.33 -6.71 2.10
N PRO A 116 11.77 -5.45 1.99
CA PRO A 116 12.69 -4.88 2.97
C PRO A 116 11.98 -4.64 4.31
N ASP A 117 12.79 -4.54 5.36
CA ASP A 117 12.33 -4.10 6.68
C ASP A 117 11.75 -2.67 6.62
N GLN A 118 10.63 -2.46 7.32
CA GLN A 118 9.90 -1.19 7.30
C GLN A 118 10.71 -0.01 7.85
N HIS A 119 11.53 -0.23 8.88
CA HIS A 119 12.36 0.83 9.45
C HIS A 119 13.49 1.22 8.49
N LYS A 120 14.09 0.26 7.77
CA LYS A 120 15.07 0.57 6.72
C LYS A 120 14.46 1.40 5.58
N VAL A 121 13.22 1.12 5.19
CA VAL A 121 12.52 1.94 4.18
C VAL A 121 12.26 3.35 4.72
N TYR A 122 11.89 3.48 6.00
CA TYR A 122 11.72 4.78 6.63
C TYR A 122 13.04 5.58 6.68
N ASP A 123 14.15 4.96 7.07
CA ASP A 123 15.47 5.60 7.05
C ASP A 123 15.83 6.09 5.63
N PHE A 124 15.52 5.28 4.62
CA PHE A 124 15.67 5.68 3.22
C PHE A 124 14.77 6.88 2.85
N VAL A 125 13.51 6.89 3.29
CA VAL A 125 12.60 8.04 3.09
C VAL A 125 13.14 9.30 3.76
N LEU A 126 13.66 9.22 4.99
CA LEU A 126 14.30 10.35 5.66
C LEU A 126 15.51 10.87 4.87
N HIS A 127 16.34 9.97 4.34
CA HIS A 127 17.45 10.34 3.47
C HIS A 127 16.97 11.06 2.20
N LEU A 128 15.88 10.60 1.58
CA LEU A 128 15.28 11.26 0.41
C LEU A 128 14.75 12.65 0.77
N ARG A 129 14.03 12.80 1.89
CA ARG A 129 13.51 14.09 2.34
C ARG A 129 14.62 15.11 2.51
N LYS A 130 15.73 14.72 3.15
CA LYS A 130 16.93 15.55 3.27
C LYS A 130 17.53 15.92 1.91
N THR A 131 17.65 14.94 1.02
CA THR A 131 18.24 15.13 -0.32
C THR A 131 17.43 16.11 -1.17
N PHE A 132 16.10 16.08 -1.04
CA PHE A 132 15.19 16.96 -1.79
C PHE A 132 14.84 18.26 -1.04
N GLY A 133 15.39 18.51 0.16
CA GLY A 133 15.10 19.72 0.94
C GLY A 133 13.68 19.78 1.51
N ILE A 134 13.10 18.61 1.84
CA ILE A 134 11.73 18.43 2.34
C ILE A 134 11.70 18.31 3.88
N ASP A 135 12.84 18.37 4.56
CA ASP A 135 12.90 18.38 6.04
C ASP A 135 12.23 19.64 6.62
#